data_AF-D3RMG7-F1
#
_entry.id   AF-D3RMG7-F1
#
_cell.length_a   1.000
_cell.length_b   1.000
_cell.length_c   1.000
_cell.angle_alpha   90.00
_cell.angle_beta   90.00
_cell.angle_gamma   90.00
#
_symmetry.space_group_name_H-M   'P 1'
#
loop_
_entity.id
_entity.type
_entity.pdbx_description
1 polymer ?
#
loop_
_entity_poly.entity_id
_entity_poly.type
_entity_poly.pdbx_seq_one_letter_code
_entity_poly.pdbx_strand_id
1 'polypeptide(L)'
;MRHLNHDVLDTLRETLGESDFFEVTNTFAQQFERQLQALRQHAECRELPECAHILHSLKGSAGNIGAQTLAEITQTFEQQIRGGDISLESMIEVLSSTINTTIDELRDSGYLGAAP
;
A
#
# COMPACT_ATOMS: atom_id res chain seq x y z
N MET A 1 -1.62 13.92 -9.67
CA MET A 1 -1.48 13.83 -8.20
C MET A 1 -0.18 13.08 -7.95
N ARG A 2 0.64 13.50 -6.98
CA ARG A 2 1.80 12.70 -6.55
C ARG A 2 1.30 11.69 -5.54
N HIS A 3 1.43 10.39 -5.80
CA HIS A 3 1.06 9.37 -4.82
C HIS A 3 2.22 9.09 -3.86
N LEU A 4 3.44 9.42 -4.30
CA LEU A 4 4.67 9.25 -3.56
C LEU A 4 5.23 10.57 -3.03
N ASN A 5 5.81 10.48 -1.85
CA ASN A 5 6.69 11.50 -1.29
C ASN A 5 8.15 11.16 -1.64
N HIS A 6 8.64 11.78 -2.72
CA HIS A 6 10.00 11.58 -3.20
C HIS A 6 11.07 12.00 -2.18
N ASP A 7 10.83 13.06 -1.40
CA ASP A 7 11.79 13.54 -0.40
C ASP A 7 12.00 12.47 0.71
N VAL A 8 10.92 11.78 1.11
CA VAL A 8 10.98 10.66 2.06
C VAL A 8 11.74 9.48 1.45
N LEU A 9 11.43 9.12 0.20
CA LEU A 9 12.09 8.00 -0.50
C LEU A 9 13.59 8.25 -0.72
N ASP A 10 13.96 9.46 -1.12
CA ASP A 10 15.36 9.85 -1.31
C ASP A 10 16.12 9.86 0.03
N THR A 11 15.53 10.42 1.08
CA THR A 11 16.12 10.38 2.44
C THR A 11 16.29 8.94 2.93
N LEU A 12 15.29 8.09 2.70
CA LEU A 12 15.33 6.67 3.07
C LEU A 12 16.45 5.94 2.32
N ARG A 13 16.58 6.19 1.00
CA ARG A 13 17.64 5.62 0.16
C ARG A 13 19.03 6.05 0.61
N GLU A 14 19.21 7.33 0.94
CA GLU A 14 20.49 7.85 1.46
C GLU A 14 20.85 7.24 2.81
N THR A 15 19.86 6.98 3.66
CA THR A 15 20.06 6.43 5.01
C THR A 15 20.38 4.94 5.00
N LEU A 16 19.68 4.16 4.18
CA LEU A 16 19.83 2.69 4.12
C LEU A 16 20.93 2.25 3.13
N GLY A 17 21.24 3.06 2.13
CA GLY A 17 22.04 2.65 0.97
C GLY A 17 21.19 1.96 -0.10
N GLU A 18 21.70 1.92 -1.34
CA GLU A 18 20.91 1.50 -2.52
C GLU A 18 20.38 0.07 -2.42
N SER A 19 21.21 -0.89 -1.99
CA SER A 19 20.82 -2.31 -1.94
C SER A 19 19.65 -2.55 -0.97
N ASP A 20 19.80 -2.10 0.27
CA ASP A 20 18.80 -2.28 1.33
C ASP A 20 17.52 -1.50 1.01
N PHE A 21 17.66 -0.31 0.41
CA PHE A 21 16.52 0.46 -0.07
C PHE A 21 15.70 -0.32 -1.11
N PHE A 22 16.36 -0.91 -2.12
CA PHE A 22 15.67 -1.70 -3.13
C PHE A 22 15.06 -2.98 -2.56
N GLU A 23 15.69 -3.62 -1.58
CA GLU A 23 15.10 -4.77 -0.89
C GLU A 23 13.79 -4.36 -0.18
N VAL A 24 13.80 -3.22 0.52
CA VAL A 24 12.62 -2.69 1.22
C VAL A 24 11.50 -2.32 0.25
N THR A 25 11.79 -1.60 -0.83
CA THR A 25 10.77 -1.18 -1.81
C THR A 25 10.21 -2.35 -2.63
N ASN A 26 11.05 -3.35 -2.97
CA ASN A 26 10.58 -4.57 -3.63
C ASN A 26 9.74 -5.44 -2.70
N THR A 27 10.16 -5.61 -1.44
CA THR A 27 9.39 -6.33 -0.42
C THR A 27 8.05 -5.67 -0.20
N PHE A 28 8.04 -4.34 -0.13
CA PHE A 28 6.85 -3.53 -0.03
C PHE A 28 5.89 -3.82 -1.21
N ALA A 29 6.35 -3.73 -2.45
CA ALA A 29 5.54 -3.99 -3.64
C ALA A 29 4.93 -5.40 -3.64
N GLN A 30 5.70 -6.43 -3.30
CA GLN A 30 5.22 -7.81 -3.19
C GLN A 30 4.21 -8.01 -2.06
N GLN A 31 4.36 -7.26 -0.96
CA GLN A 31 3.44 -7.34 0.17
C GLN A 31 2.02 -6.87 -0.19
N PHE A 32 1.87 -5.83 -1.03
CA PHE A 32 0.55 -5.34 -1.44
C PHE A 32 -0.25 -6.38 -2.21
N GLU A 33 0.38 -7.13 -3.12
CA GLU A 33 -0.33 -8.16 -3.87
C GLU A 33 -0.90 -9.23 -2.95
N ARG A 34 -0.10 -9.69 -1.98
CA ARG A 34 -0.54 -10.67 -0.98
C ARG A 34 -1.65 -10.12 -0.08
N GLN A 35 -1.51 -8.89 0.39
CA GLN A 35 -2.50 -8.26 1.27
C GLN A 35 -3.81 -7.94 0.53
N LEU A 36 -3.75 -7.55 -0.74
CA LEU A 36 -4.92 -7.33 -1.57
C LEU A 36 -5.68 -8.64 -1.83
N GLN A 37 -4.97 -9.73 -2.07
CA GLN A 37 -5.58 -11.05 -2.21
C GLN A 37 -6.26 -11.49 -0.92
N ALA A 38 -5.60 -11.34 0.23
CA ALA A 38 -6.20 -11.64 1.54
C ALA A 38 -7.43 -10.76 1.81
N LEU A 39 -7.36 -9.47 1.49
CA LEU A 39 -8.48 -8.55 1.67
C LEU A 39 -9.70 -8.98 0.85
N ARG A 40 -9.49 -9.44 -0.39
CA ARG A 40 -10.57 -10.00 -1.24
C ARG A 40 -11.24 -11.21 -0.59
N GLN A 41 -10.44 -12.15 -0.08
CA GLN A 41 -10.96 -13.36 0.59
C GLN A 41 -11.78 -13.02 1.84
N HIS A 42 -11.25 -12.17 2.72
CA HIS A 42 -11.97 -11.76 3.92
C HIS A 42 -13.24 -10.93 3.59
N ALA A 43 -13.20 -10.12 2.53
CA ALA A 43 -14.36 -9.38 2.09
C ALA A 43 -15.49 -10.28 1.56
N GLU A 44 -15.15 -11.32 0.80
CA GLU A 44 -16.10 -12.34 0.33
C GLU A 44 -16.76 -13.07 1.51
N CYS A 45 -15.98 -13.39 2.54
CA CYS A 45 -16.45 -14.00 3.80
C CYS A 45 -17.17 -13.00 4.73
N ARG A 46 -17.23 -11.71 4.38
CA ARG A 46 -17.76 -10.61 5.21
C ARG A 46 -17.08 -10.47 6.58
N GLU A 47 -15.79 -10.81 6.64
CA GLU A 47 -14.95 -10.71 7.84
C GLU A 47 -14.41 -9.28 7.96
N LEU A 48 -15.30 -8.33 8.28
CA LEU A 48 -14.97 -6.91 8.41
C LEU A 48 -13.81 -6.61 9.38
N PRO A 49 -13.68 -7.28 10.55
CA PRO A 49 -12.53 -7.06 11.44
C PRO A 49 -11.19 -7.38 10.77
N GLU A 50 -11.11 -8.49 10.04
CA GLU A 50 -9.89 -8.89 9.32
C GLU A 50 -9.57 -7.92 8.17
N CYS A 51 -10.59 -7.46 7.45
CA CYS A 51 -10.42 -6.43 6.43
C CYS A 51 -9.83 -5.14 7.04
N ALA A 52 -10.33 -4.69 8.19
CA ALA A 52 -9.80 -3.52 8.88
C ALA A 52 -8.36 -3.74 9.38
N HIS A 53 -8.01 -4.94 9.84
CA HIS A 53 -6.64 -5.28 10.22
C HIS A 53 -5.67 -5.22 9.04
N ILE A 54 -6.08 -5.72 7.87
CA ILE A 54 -5.26 -5.65 6.65
C ILE A 54 -5.06 -4.19 6.24
N LEU A 55 -6.11 -3.37 6.23
CA LEU A 55 -6.01 -1.93 5.91
C LEU A 55 -5.09 -1.19 6.90
N HIS A 56 -5.15 -1.53 8.18
CA HIS A 56 -4.25 -0.97 9.19
C HIS A 56 -2.78 -1.30 8.90
N SER A 57 -2.50 -2.55 8.54
CA SER A 57 -1.14 -2.98 8.16
C SER A 57 -0.66 -2.28 6.89
N LEU A 58 -1.51 -2.21 5.86
CA LEU A 58 -1.23 -1.50 4.60
C LEU A 58 -0.89 -0.04 4.83
N LYS A 59 -1.64 0.65 5.70
CA LYS A 59 -1.38 2.05 6.09
C LYS A 59 0.02 2.22 6.68
N GLY A 60 0.40 1.35 7.62
CA GLY A 60 1.71 1.41 8.27
C GLY A 60 2.85 1.21 7.27
N SER A 61 2.74 0.19 6.42
CA SER A 61 3.71 -0.05 5.35
C SER A 61 3.79 1.15 4.40
N ALA A 62 2.64 1.66 3.93
CA ALA A 62 2.57 2.76 2.98
C ALA A 62 3.17 4.06 3.53
N GLY A 63 2.90 4.36 4.81
CA GLY A 63 3.48 5.51 5.49
C GLY A 63 5.00 5.42 5.60
N ASN A 64 5.54 4.24 5.92
CA ASN A 64 6.97 4.04 6.11
C ASN A 64 7.80 4.27 4.84
N ILE A 65 7.22 4.04 3.66
CA ILE A 65 7.93 4.18 2.39
C ILE A 65 7.54 5.45 1.61
N GLY A 66 6.76 6.33 2.22
CA GLY A 66 6.33 7.57 1.57
C GLY A 66 5.22 7.41 0.53
N ALA A 67 4.51 6.28 0.51
CA ALA A 67 3.30 6.08 -0.30
C ALA A 67 2.08 6.77 0.35
N GLN A 68 2.13 8.10 0.42
CA GLN A 68 1.24 8.91 1.24
C GLN A 68 -0.23 8.76 0.84
N THR A 69 -0.55 8.80 -0.46
CA THR A 69 -1.94 8.64 -0.92
C THR A 69 -2.52 7.27 -0.55
N LEU A 70 -1.69 6.22 -0.60
CA LEU A 70 -2.12 4.88 -0.22
C LEU A 70 -2.34 4.77 1.29
N ALA A 71 -1.49 5.40 2.11
CA ALA A 71 -1.67 5.49 3.56
C ALA A 71 -2.97 6.22 3.94
N GLU A 72 -3.29 7.32 3.25
CA GLU A 72 -4.50 8.09 3.48
C GLU A 72 -5.76 7.30 3.09
N ILE A 73 -5.78 6.69 1.89
CA ILE A 73 -6.92 5.89 1.42
C ILE A 73 -7.18 4.69 2.33
N THR A 74 -6.12 3.97 2.72
CA THR A 74 -6.26 2.81 3.62
C THR A 74 -6.76 3.21 5.00
N GLN A 75 -6.36 4.38 5.52
CA GLN A 75 -6.92 4.94 6.76
C GLN A 75 -8.41 5.27 6.62
N THR A 76 -8.83 5.92 5.52
CA THR A 76 -10.24 6.22 5.27
C THR A 76 -11.07 4.95 5.21
N PHE A 77 -10.62 3.95 4.47
CA PHE A 77 -11.31 2.66 4.38
C PHE A 77 -11.35 1.91 5.71
N GLU A 78 -10.27 1.95 6.51
CA GLU A 78 -10.25 1.37 7.87
C GLU A 78 -11.37 1.96 8.73
N GLN A 79 -11.59 3.28 8.65
CA GLN A 79 -12.66 3.96 9.38
C GLN A 79 -14.05 3.63 8.84
N GLN A 80 -14.22 3.60 7.52
CA GLN A 80 -15.52 3.31 6.91
C GLN A 80 -15.96 1.86 7.13
N ILE A 81 -15.04 0.89 7.12
CA ILE A 81 -15.35 -0.50 7.51
C ILE A 81 -15.88 -0.55 8.94
N ARG A 82 -15.25 0.17 9.87
CA ARG A 82 -15.68 0.22 11.28
C ARG A 82 -17.02 0.92 11.46
N GLY A 83 -17.34 1.89 10.60
CA GLY A 83 -18.63 2.58 10.57
C GLY A 83 -19.75 1.79 9.89
N GLY A 84 -19.43 0.78 9.08
CA GLY A 84 -20.40 0.03 8.26
C GLY A 84 -20.89 0.77 7.02
N ASP A 85 -20.27 1.90 6.66
CA ASP A 85 -20.68 2.81 5.59
C ASP A 85 -19.87 2.62 4.29
N ILE A 86 -19.56 1.37 3.92
CA ILE A 86 -18.74 1.08 2.73
C ILE A 86 -19.15 -0.18 1.97
N SER A 87 -19.12 -0.07 0.65
CA SER A 87 -19.13 -1.23 -0.26
C SER A 87 -17.73 -1.84 -0.32
N LEU A 88 -17.57 -3.07 0.16
CA LEU A 88 -16.28 -3.78 0.13
C LEU A 88 -15.77 -3.97 -1.31
N GLU A 89 -16.67 -4.18 -2.26
CA GLU A 89 -16.31 -4.32 -3.68
C GLU A 89 -15.69 -3.04 -4.24
N SER A 90 -16.36 -1.90 -4.04
CA SER A 90 -15.87 -0.60 -4.50
C SER A 90 -14.59 -0.19 -3.78
N MET A 91 -14.47 -0.50 -2.49
CA MET A 91 -13.26 -0.30 -1.71
C MET A 91 -12.07 -1.06 -2.31
N ILE A 92 -12.27 -2.36 -2.59
CA ILE A 92 -11.24 -3.21 -3.17
C ILE A 92 -10.84 -2.71 -4.56
N GLU A 93 -11.79 -2.28 -5.38
CA GLU A 93 -11.52 -1.74 -6.71
C GLU A 93 -10.62 -0.48 -6.64
N VAL A 94 -11.02 0.50 -5.82
CA VAL A 94 -10.26 1.74 -5.62
C VAL A 94 -8.88 1.44 -5.04
N LEU A 95 -8.79 0.56 -4.04
CA LEU A 95 -7.52 0.17 -3.43
C LEU A 95 -6.60 -0.51 -4.45
N SER A 96 -7.13 -1.44 -5.26
CA SER A 96 -6.36 -2.13 -6.30
C SER A 96 -5.78 -1.15 -7.31
N SER A 97 -6.60 -0.20 -7.80
CA SER A 97 -6.16 0.83 -8.75
C SER A 97 -5.09 1.75 -8.14
N THR A 98 -5.26 2.13 -6.87
CA THR A 98 -4.31 2.98 -6.14
C THR A 98 -2.98 2.26 -5.93
N ILE A 99 -3.01 0.98 -5.57
CA ILE A 99 -1.81 0.14 -5.41
C ILE A 99 -1.04 0.06 -6.72
N ASN A 100 -1.71 -0.27 -7.83
CA ASN A 100 -1.06 -0.38 -9.14
C ASN A 100 -0.41 0.95 -9.54
N THR A 101 -1.13 2.06 -9.38
CA THR A 101 -0.58 3.40 -9.67
C THR A 101 0.65 3.71 -8.81
N THR A 102 0.61 3.34 -7.52
CA THR A 102 1.73 3.57 -6.60
C THR A 102 2.97 2.73 -6.98
N ILE A 103 2.76 1.46 -7.36
CA ILE A 103 3.84 0.57 -7.80
C ILE A 103 4.43 1.05 -9.13
N ASP A 104 3.60 1.48 -10.06
CA ASP A 104 4.06 2.04 -11.34
C ASP A 104 4.86 3.33 -11.12
N GLU A 105 4.41 4.23 -10.23
CA GLU A 105 5.16 5.45 -9.88
C GLU A 105 6.51 5.12 -9.22
N LEU A 106 6.56 4.10 -8.34
CA LEU A 106 7.82 3.62 -7.74
C LEU A 106 8.78 3.08 -8.81
N ARG A 107 8.25 2.33 -9.79
CA ARG A 107 9.02 1.77 -10.90
C ARG A 107 9.57 2.87 -11.81
N ASP A 108 8.70 3.77 -12.27
CA ASP A 108 9.04 4.84 -13.20
C ASP A 108 10.02 5.85 -12.60
N SER A 109 9.98 6.01 -11.27
CA SER A 109 10.92 6.86 -10.53
C SER A 109 12.25 6.16 -10.21
N GLY A 110 12.42 4.89 -10.60
CA GLY A 110 13.64 4.13 -10.34
C GLY A 110 13.84 3.74 -8.87
N TYR A 111 12.75 3.69 -8.09
CA TYR A 111 12.79 3.29 -6.68
C TYR A 111 12.56 1.79 -6.47
N LEU A 112 12.16 1.05 -7.50
CA LEU A 112 12.19 -0.41 -7.50
C LEU A 112 13.48 -0.90 -8.13
N GLY A 113 14.20 -1.76 -7.41
CA GLY A 113 15.37 -2.44 -7.96
C GLY A 113 14.95 -3.46 -9.02
N ALA A 114 15.84 -3.79 -9.96
CA ALA A 114 15.62 -4.96 -10.82
C ALA A 114 15.35 -6.17 -9.91
N ALA A 115 14.26 -6.90 -10.17
CA ALA A 115 14.00 -8.15 -9.46
C ALA A 115 15.26 -9.03 -9.62
N PRO A 116 15.76 -9.66 -8.54
CA PRO A 116 16.99 -10.43 -8.55
C PRO A 116 16.97 -11.58 -9.56
#